data_AF-A0A523QSC4-F1
#
_entry.id   AF-A0A523QSC4-F1
#
_cell.length_a   1.000
_cell.length_b   1.000
_cell.length_c   1.000
_cell.angle_alpha   90.00
_cell.angle_beta   90.00
_cell.angle_gamma   90.00
#
_symmetry.space_group_name_H-M   'P 1'
#
loop_
_entity.id
_entity.type
_entity.pdbx_description
1 polymer ?
#
loop_
_entity_poly.entity_id
_entity_poly.type
_entity_poly.pdbx_seq_one_letter_code
_entity_poly.pdbx_strand_id
1 'polypeptide(L)' 'MGEKGVRVVGCGTCLTYFGLTDKVQVGIVGGITDIIEAQWRAEKVITI' A
#
# COMPACT_ATOMS: atom_id res chain seq x y z
N MET A 1 -9.91 -12.32 -10.29
CA MET A 1 -9.10 -11.08 -10.16
C MET A 1 -8.48 -11.05 -8.77
N GLY A 2 -7.30 -11.64 -8.56
CA GLY A 2 -6.51 -11.46 -7.31
C GLY A 2 -7.23 -11.60 -5.96
N GLU A 3 -8.12 -12.58 -5.80
CA GLU A 3 -9.09 -12.67 -4.69
C GLU A 3 -8.51 -13.29 -3.39
N LYS A 4 -7.36 -12.83 -2.90
CA LYS A 4 -6.89 -13.28 -1.56
C LYS A 4 -7.52 -12.52 -0.39
N GLY A 5 -8.46 -11.61 -0.62
CA GLY A 5 -9.06 -10.80 0.46
C GLY A 5 -8.06 -9.88 1.18
N VAL A 6 -6.86 -9.70 0.60
CA VAL A 6 -5.78 -8.91 1.19
C VAL A 6 -5.87 -7.47 0.68
N ARG A 7 -5.87 -6.51 1.61
CA ARG A 7 -5.75 -5.08 1.30
C ARG A 7 -4.28 -4.75 1.03
N VAL A 8 -3.99 -4.17 -0.13
CA VAL A 8 -2.65 -3.68 -0.51
C VAL A 8 -2.69 -2.16 -0.61
N VAL A 9 -1.78 -1.49 0.09
CA VAL A 9 -1.63 -0.02 0.08
C VAL A 9 -0.25 0.32 -0.46
N GLY A 10 -0.21 0.98 -1.62
CA GLY A 10 1.03 1.51 -2.20
C GLY A 10 1.29 2.95 -1.73
N CYS A 11 2.53 3.26 -1.37
CA CYS A 11 2.96 4.62 -0.99
C CYS A 11 2.85 5.57 -2.19
N GLY A 12 1.89 6.51 -2.17
CA GLY A 12 1.68 7.45 -3.27
C GLY A 12 2.89 8.34 -3.58
N THR A 13 3.52 8.92 -2.56
CA THR A 13 4.74 9.73 -2.75
C THR A 13 5.86 8.93 -3.39
N CYS A 14 6.01 7.66 -3.01
CA CYS A 14 7.03 6.76 -3.55
C CYS A 14 6.72 6.40 -5.01
N LEU A 15 5.47 6.05 -5.32
CA LEU A 15 5.03 5.75 -6.68
C LEU A 15 5.26 6.93 -7.63
N THR A 16 4.96 8.15 -7.19
CA THR A 16 5.24 9.37 -7.96
C THR A 16 6.74 9.58 -8.13
N TYR A 17 7.52 9.44 -7.06
CA TYR A 17 8.98 9.58 -7.11
C TYR A 17 9.63 8.60 -8.11
N PHE A 18 9.14 7.36 -8.17
CA PHE A 18 9.66 6.34 -9.08
C PHE A 18 8.99 6.33 -10.47
N GLY A 19 8.00 7.21 -10.73
CA GLY A 19 7.26 7.21 -12.00
C GLY A 19 6.47 5.91 -12.24
N LEU A 20 5.95 5.30 -11.17
CA LEU A 20 5.25 4.01 -11.20
C LEU A 20 3.73 4.13 -11.03
N THR A 21 3.21 5.34 -10.84
CA THR A 21 1.78 5.59 -10.57
C THR A 21 0.87 4.94 -11.62
N ASP A 22 1.17 5.09 -12.91
CA ASP A 22 0.40 4.49 -14.02
C ASP A 22 0.62 2.97 -14.19
N LYS A 23 1.61 2.40 -13.49
CA LYS A 23 1.94 0.96 -13.55
C LYS A 23 1.25 0.16 -12.45
N VAL A 24 0.49 0.79 -11.55
CA VAL A 24 -0.23 0.10 -10.47
C VAL A 24 -1.32 -0.79 -11.08
N GLN A 25 -1.21 -2.10 -10.86
CA GLN A 25 -2.17 -3.09 -11.40
C GLN A 25 -3.23 -3.53 -10.37
N VAL A 26 -2.91 -3.45 -9.07
CA VAL A 26 -3.74 -3.93 -7.97
C VAL A 26 -3.55 -3.10 -6.71
N GLY A 27 -4.54 -3.12 -5.81
CA GLY A 27 -4.50 -2.38 -4.54
C GLY A 27 -4.93 -0.92 -4.68
N ILE A 28 -4.68 -0.15 -3.63
CA ILE A 28 -4.98 1.29 -3.59
C ILE A 28 -3.68 2.09 -3.44
N VAL A 29 -3.65 3.27 -4.07
CA VAL A 29 -2.62 4.27 -3.81
C VAL A 29 -3.04 5.05 -2.56
N GLY A 30 -2.24 4.93 -1.50
CA GLY A 30 -2.52 5.53 -0.20
C GLY A 30 -1.45 6.52 0.25
N GLY A 31 -1.82 7.36 1.21
CA GLY A 31 -0.90 8.27 1.89
C GLY A 31 -0.23 7.62 3.10
N ILE A 32 0.58 8.40 3.80
CA ILE A 32 1.19 7.95 5.05
C ILE A 32 0.14 7.62 6.13
N THR A 33 -0.99 8.33 6.15
CA THR A 33 -2.09 8.09 7.09
C THR A 33 -2.71 6.71 6.90
N ASP A 34 -2.92 6.27 5.65
CA ASP A 34 -3.43 4.91 5.35
C ASP A 34 -2.47 3.82 5.84
N ILE A 35 -1.17 4.05 5.68
CA ILE A 35 -0.11 3.11 6.06
C ILE A 35 -0.05 2.99 7.59
N ILE A 36 -0.06 4.13 8.29
CA ILE A 36 -0.03 4.16 9.77
C ILE A 36 -1.29 3.50 10.35
N GLU A 37 -2.47 3.82 9.82
CA GLU A 37 -3.72 3.17 10.24
C GLU A 37 -3.67 1.65 10.03
N ALA A 38 -3.12 1.20 8.90
CA ALA A 38 -2.94 -0.23 8.64
C ALA A 38 -1.96 -0.88 9.62
N GLN A 39 -0.86 -0.20 9.95
CA GLN A 39 0.13 -0.68 10.91
C GLN A 39 -0.42 -0.72 12.34
N TRP A 40 -1.18 0.28 12.78
CA TRP A 40 -1.82 0.29 14.10
C TRP A 40 -2.87 -0.80 14.27
N ARG A 41 -3.57 -1.16 13.19
CA ARG A 41 -4.55 -2.26 13.20
C ARG A 41 -3.90 -3.64 13.08
N ALA A 42 -2.64 -3.71 12.67
CA ALA A 42 -1.93 -4.97 12.54
C ALA A 42 -1.46 -5.47 13.91
N GLU A 43 -1.73 -6.74 14.21
CA GLU A 43 -1.19 -7.40 15.40
C GLU A 43 0.34 -7.51 15.34
N LYS A 44 0.89 -7.64 14.13
CA LYS A 44 2.32 -7.76 13.89
C LYS A 44 2.71 -7.05 12.60
N VAL A 45 3.74 -6.20 12.70
CA VAL A 45 4.39 -5.58 11.54
C VAL A 45 5.67 -6.35 11.24
N ILE A 46 5.85 -6.75 9.97
CA ILE A 46 7.05 -7.43 9.48
C ILE A 46 7.74 -6.48 8.50
N THR A 47 9.01 -6.16 8.79
CA THR A 47 9.85 -5.30 7.94
C THR A 47 10.88 -6.17 7.23
N ILE A 48 11.07 -5.89 5.94
CA ILE A 48 12.05 -6.52 5.03
C ILE A 48 13.15 -5.54 4.66
#